data_AF-A0A2E4C697-F1
#
_entry.id   AF-A0A2E4C697-F1
#
_cell.length_a   1.000
_cell.length_b   1.000
_cell.length_c   1.000
_cell.angle_alpha   90.00
_cell.angle_beta   90.00
_cell.angle_gamma   90.00
#
_symmetry.space_group_name_H-M   'P 1'
#
loop_
_entity.id
_entity.type
_entity.pdbx_description
1 polymer ?
#
loop_
_entity_poly.entity_id
_entity_poly.type
_entity_poly.pdbx_seq_one_letter_code
_entity_poly.pdbx_strand_id
1 'polypeptide(L)'
;MSNLEIDGNSLKIEDIINIVDNSGHVILSDKAKDKMFESRKIIERIIDNNDVVYGVNTGFGSLSSVSIDNNSLEDLQANLIRSHACGVGDEMKPEHVLMMMLIRANSIAKG
;
A
#
# COMPACT_ATOMS: atom_id res chain seq x y z
N MET A 1 3.24 -23.76 13.83
CA MET A 1 3.41 -22.30 13.73
C MET A 1 2.05 -21.72 13.41
N SER A 2 1.52 -20.82 14.25
CA SER A 2 0.24 -20.16 13.98
C SER A 2 0.45 -18.99 13.01
N ASN A 3 -0.37 -18.92 11.97
CA ASN A 3 -0.35 -17.78 11.06
C ASN A 3 -1.00 -16.56 11.73
N LEU A 4 -0.44 -15.37 11.52
CA LEU A 4 -1.08 -14.11 11.88
C LEU A 4 -1.99 -13.69 10.73
N GLU A 5 -3.28 -13.55 10.99
CA GLU A 5 -4.22 -13.01 10.01
C GLU A 5 -4.36 -11.50 10.16
N ILE A 6 -4.23 -10.76 9.05
CA ILE A 6 -4.48 -9.32 8.98
C ILE A 6 -5.79 -9.01 8.24
N ASP A 7 -6.58 -8.08 8.79
CA ASP A 7 -7.94 -7.74 8.35
C ASP A 7 -8.14 -6.22 8.14
N GLY A 8 -7.08 -5.44 8.33
CA GLY A 8 -7.06 -3.98 8.25
C GLY A 8 -7.55 -3.23 9.48
N ASN A 9 -7.90 -3.92 10.56
CA ASN A 9 -8.52 -3.30 11.74
C ASN A 9 -7.98 -3.82 13.08
N SER A 10 -7.59 -5.11 13.14
CA SER A 10 -7.39 -5.82 14.41
C SER A 10 -5.92 -6.07 14.77
N LEU A 11 -4.96 -5.72 13.91
CA LEU A 11 -3.52 -5.88 14.16
C LEU A 11 -3.08 -5.10 15.40
N LYS A 12 -2.46 -5.78 16.37
CA LYS A 12 -1.92 -5.17 17.59
C LYS A 12 -0.40 -5.09 17.58
N ILE A 13 0.14 -4.30 18.50
CA ILE A 13 1.60 -4.14 18.66
C ILE A 13 2.25 -5.48 19.05
N GLU A 14 1.58 -6.26 19.90
CA GLU A 14 2.08 -7.56 20.35
C GLU A 14 2.20 -8.55 19.19
N ASP A 15 1.26 -8.52 18.24
CA ASP A 15 1.30 -9.37 17.04
C ASP A 15 2.52 -9.03 16.15
N ILE A 16 2.84 -7.75 16.03
CA ILE A 16 3.97 -7.24 15.24
C ILE A 16 5.31 -7.71 15.85
N ILE A 17 5.47 -7.57 17.16
CA ILE A 17 6.67 -8.03 17.89
C ILE A 17 6.82 -9.55 17.75
N ASN A 18 5.72 -10.30 17.96
CA ASN A 18 5.73 -11.75 17.87
C ASN A 18 6.14 -12.29 16.50
N ILE A 19 5.76 -11.62 15.40
CA ILE A 19 6.15 -12.03 14.04
C ILE A 19 7.64 -11.89 13.81
N VAL A 20 8.26 -10.82 14.31
CA VAL A 20 9.71 -10.60 14.20
C VAL A 20 10.49 -11.68 14.93
N ASP A 21 10.06 -12.03 16.16
CA ASP A 21 10.79 -12.97 16.99
C ASP A 21 10.63 -14.43 16.56
N ASN A 22 9.48 -14.79 15.97
CA ASN A 22 9.12 -16.20 15.70
C ASN A 22 9.09 -16.59 14.22
N SER A 23 9.42 -15.68 13.29
CA SER A 23 9.38 -15.92 11.84
C SER A 23 8.04 -16.50 11.36
N GLY A 24 6.92 -15.98 11.89
CA GLY A 24 5.58 -16.46 11.56
C GLY A 24 5.11 -16.02 10.17
N HIS A 25 4.19 -16.76 9.57
CA HIS A 25 3.56 -16.36 8.32
C HIS A 25 2.39 -15.40 8.56
N VAL A 26 2.30 -14.36 7.73
CA VAL A 26 1.19 -13.41 7.73
C VAL A 26 0.27 -13.74 6.56
N ILE A 27 -1.03 -13.83 6.82
CA ILE A 27 -2.07 -14.09 5.81
C ILE A 27 -3.11 -12.97 5.81
N LEU A 28 -3.71 -12.70 4.66
CA LEU A 28 -4.87 -11.80 4.55
C LEU A 28 -6.15 -12.58 4.84
N SER A 29 -7.02 -12.02 5.71
CA SER A 29 -8.38 -12.52 5.85
C SER A 29 -9.14 -12.44 4.53
N ASP A 30 -10.07 -13.36 4.28
CA ASP A 30 -10.84 -13.34 3.04
C ASP A 30 -11.69 -12.08 2.91
N LYS A 31 -12.24 -11.58 4.03
CA LYS A 31 -12.98 -10.31 4.07
C LYS A 31 -12.12 -9.10 3.67
N ALA A 32 -10.84 -9.08 4.04
CA ALA A 32 -9.93 -8.01 3.62
C ALA A 32 -9.67 -8.07 2.11
N LYS A 33 -9.47 -9.27 1.55
CA LYS A 33 -9.31 -9.46 0.11
C LYS A 33 -10.55 -8.93 -0.63
N ASP A 34 -11.74 -9.29 -0.19
CA ASP A 34 -13.00 -8.82 -0.80
C ASP A 34 -13.08 -7.28 -0.80
N LYS A 35 -12.78 -6.63 0.33
CA LYS A 35 -12.75 -5.17 0.44
C LYS A 35 -11.73 -4.53 -0.50
N MET A 36 -10.52 -5.09 -0.58
CA MET A 36 -9.48 -4.63 -1.49
C MET A 36 -9.92 -4.75 -2.96
N PHE A 37 -10.60 -5.84 -3.33
CA PHE A 37 -11.16 -6.01 -4.66
C PHE A 37 -12.23 -4.96 -4.98
N GLU A 38 -13.15 -4.68 -4.05
CA GLU A 38 -14.17 -3.65 -4.26
C GLU A 38 -13.56 -2.25 -4.36
N SER A 39 -12.57 -1.93 -3.51
CA SER A 39 -11.82 -0.68 -3.57
C SER A 39 -11.11 -0.51 -4.92
N ARG A 40 -10.48 -1.58 -5.42
CA ARG A 40 -9.83 -1.60 -6.74
C ARG A 40 -10.82 -1.34 -7.88
N LYS A 41 -12.01 -1.94 -7.85
CA LYS A 41 -13.05 -1.71 -8.87
C LYS A 41 -13.48 -0.25 -8.95
N ILE A 42 -13.45 0.48 -7.84
CA ILE A 42 -13.75 1.93 -7.83
C ILE A 42 -12.68 2.69 -8.61
N ILE A 43 -11.40 2.38 -8.38
CA ILE A 43 -10.28 2.99 -9.12
C ILE A 43 -10.37 2.69 -10.62
N GLU A 44 -10.71 1.45 -10.99
CA GLU A 44 -10.88 1.06 -12.39
C GLU A 44 -12.00 1.86 -13.07
N ARG A 45 -13.15 2.02 -12.40
CA ARG A 45 -14.25 2.86 -12.91
C ARG A 45 -13.87 4.32 -13.09
N ILE A 46 -13.08 4.89 -12.17
CA ILE A 46 -12.58 6.27 -12.27
C ILE A 46 -11.76 6.44 -13.55
N ILE A 47 -10.87 5.48 -13.83
CA ILE A 47 -10.02 5.48 -15.03
C ILE A 47 -10.88 5.32 -16.29
N ASP A 48 -11.83 4.38 -16.30
CA ASP A 48 -12.69 4.11 -17.45
C ASP A 48 -13.62 5.29 -17.79
N ASN A 49 -14.09 6.01 -16.78
CA ASN A 49 -14.96 7.19 -16.94
C ASN A 49 -14.19 8.48 -17.25
N ASN A 50 -12.86 8.46 -17.24
CA ASN A 50 -12.00 9.65 -17.30
C ASN A 50 -12.28 10.69 -16.20
N ASP A 51 -12.69 10.24 -15.02
CA ASP A 51 -12.87 11.10 -13.85
C ASP A 51 -11.48 11.59 -13.36
N VAL A 52 -11.31 12.89 -13.15
CA VAL A 52 -10.01 13.46 -12.71
C VAL A 52 -9.85 13.30 -11.20
N VAL A 53 -8.90 12.47 -10.76
CA VAL A 53 -8.68 12.15 -9.35
C VAL A 53 -7.20 12.28 -8.97
N TYR A 54 -6.96 12.97 -7.85
CA TYR A 54 -5.62 13.22 -7.33
C TYR A 54 -4.83 11.92 -7.10
N GLY A 55 -3.64 11.83 -7.68
CA GLY A 55 -2.73 10.68 -7.52
C GLY A 55 -3.17 9.39 -8.21
N VAL A 56 -4.30 9.41 -8.93
CA VAL A 56 -4.74 8.31 -9.80
C VAL A 56 -4.36 8.62 -11.25
N ASN A 57 -4.91 9.69 -11.82
CA ASN A 57 -4.64 10.13 -13.20
C ASN A 57 -4.22 11.61 -13.28
N THR A 58 -3.62 12.12 -12.22
CA THR A 58 -3.05 13.47 -12.15
C THR A 58 -1.60 13.40 -11.69
N GLY A 59 -0.85 14.47 -11.91
CA GLY A 59 0.46 14.65 -11.29
C GLY A 59 0.38 14.74 -9.76
N PHE A 60 1.54 14.73 -9.10
CA PHE A 60 1.64 14.83 -7.64
C PHE A 60 2.13 16.22 -7.21
N GLY A 61 1.78 16.62 -5.99
CA GLY A 61 2.25 17.90 -5.41
C GLY A 61 1.86 19.11 -6.27
N SER A 62 2.86 19.85 -6.78
CA SER A 62 2.64 21.03 -7.63
C SER A 62 1.95 20.72 -8.96
N LEU A 63 1.95 19.46 -9.40
CA LEU A 63 1.31 19.01 -10.63
C LEU A 63 -0.06 18.37 -10.39
N SER A 64 -0.65 18.53 -9.21
CA SER A 64 -1.95 17.94 -8.82
C SER A 64 -3.13 18.32 -9.72
N SER A 65 -3.04 19.44 -10.46
CA SER A 65 -4.06 19.89 -11.41
C SER A 65 -3.80 19.45 -12.86
N VAL A 66 -2.70 18.74 -13.13
CA VAL A 66 -2.33 18.28 -14.47
C VAL A 66 -2.82 16.85 -14.65
N SER A 67 -3.75 16.64 -15.58
CA SER A 67 -4.21 15.32 -15.98
C SER A 67 -3.12 14.57 -16.75
N ILE A 68 -3.04 13.25 -16.55
CA ILE A 68 -2.06 12.37 -17.18
C ILE A 68 -2.81 11.34 -18.03
N ASP A 69 -2.33 11.11 -19.24
CA ASP A 69 -2.90 10.10 -20.13
C ASP A 69 -2.84 8.70 -19.52
N ASN A 70 -3.90 7.91 -19.74
CA ASN A 70 -4.03 6.55 -19.20
C ASN A 70 -2.83 5.64 -19.56
N ASN A 71 -2.25 5.82 -20.75
CA ASN A 71 -1.09 5.05 -21.21
C ASN A 71 0.22 5.40 -20.47
N SER A 72 0.25 6.50 -19.72
CA SER A 72 1.42 6.95 -18.96
C SER A 72 1.29 6.69 -17.46
N LEU A 73 0.17 6.11 -17.00
CA LEU A 73 -0.08 5.94 -15.56
C LEU A 73 0.88 4.97 -14.89
N GLU A 74 1.29 3.90 -15.57
CA GLU A 74 2.28 2.96 -15.00
C GLU A 74 3.63 3.65 -14.77
N ASP A 75 4.12 4.39 -15.77
CA ASP A 75 5.35 5.18 -15.66
C ASP A 75 5.25 6.27 -14.59
N LEU A 76 4.09 6.94 -14.50
CA LEU A 76 3.81 7.94 -13.47
C LEU A 76 3.98 7.35 -12.06
N GLN A 77 3.41 6.18 -11.78
CA GLN A 77 3.50 5.55 -10.46
C GLN A 77 4.92 5.04 -10.17
N ALA A 78 5.64 4.51 -11.16
CA ALA A 78 7.04 4.11 -10.99
C ALA A 78 7.94 5.33 -10.69
N ASN A 79 7.73 6.44 -11.39
CA ASN A 79 8.49 7.67 -11.21
C ASN A 79 8.18 8.36 -9.89
N LEU A 80 6.95 8.24 -9.36
CA LEU A 80 6.61 8.68 -8.00
C LEU A 80 7.55 8.01 -6.98
N ILE A 81 7.65 6.68 -7.02
CA ILE A 81 8.48 5.92 -6.07
C ILE A 81 9.95 6.38 -6.20
N ARG A 82 10.48 6.45 -7.42
CA ARG A 82 11.87 6.86 -7.68
C ARG A 82 12.18 8.28 -7.19
N SER A 83 11.27 9.23 -7.42
CA SER A 83 11.47 10.64 -7.03
C SER A 83 11.33 10.89 -5.52
N HIS A 84 10.70 9.97 -4.78
CA HIS A 84 10.48 10.08 -3.33
C HIS A 84 11.38 9.15 -2.51
N ALA A 85 12.12 8.25 -3.16
CA ALA A 85 13.12 7.38 -2.53
C ALA A 85 14.40 8.17 -2.16
N CYS A 86 14.22 9.21 -1.34
CA CYS A 86 15.24 10.20 -0.97
C CYS A 86 15.82 9.95 0.44
N GLY A 87 15.65 8.74 0.98
CA GLY A 87 16.18 8.38 2.30
C GLY A 87 17.70 8.50 2.32
N VAL A 88 18.24 9.05 3.40
CA VAL A 88 19.68 9.21 3.63
C VAL A 88 20.05 8.77 5.05
N GLY A 89 21.33 8.45 5.27
CA GLY A 89 21.82 7.96 6.57
C GLY A 89 21.92 6.44 6.61
N ASP A 90 21.96 5.91 7.84
CA ASP A 90 22.14 4.48 8.06
C ASP A 90 20.90 3.66 7.68
N GLU A 91 21.13 2.43 7.23
CA GLU A 91 20.05 1.50 6.92
C GLU A 91 19.22 1.15 8.17
N MET A 92 17.89 1.08 7.99
CA MET A 92 17.03 0.53 9.04
C MET A 92 17.32 -0.95 9.24
N LYS A 93 17.33 -1.38 10.50
CA LYS A 93 17.49 -2.80 10.83
C LYS A 93 16.39 -3.64 10.17
N PRO A 94 16.70 -4.86 9.68
CA PRO A 94 15.72 -5.71 8.98
C PRO A 94 14.41 -5.93 9.74
N GLU A 95 14.48 -6.07 11.07
CA GLU A 95 13.29 -6.21 11.91
C GLU A 95 12.34 -5.01 11.81
N HIS A 96 12.86 -3.78 11.81
CA HIS A 96 12.04 -2.58 11.71
C HIS A 96 11.42 -2.44 10.31
N VAL A 97 12.14 -2.86 9.28
CA VAL A 97 11.63 -2.89 7.90
C VAL A 97 10.45 -3.85 7.79
N LEU A 98 10.57 -5.06 8.37
CA LEU A 98 9.48 -6.04 8.40
C LEU A 98 8.25 -5.52 9.15
N MET A 99 8.45 -4.87 10.30
CA MET A 99 7.36 -4.25 11.07
C MET A 99 6.65 -3.17 10.24
N MET A 100 7.41 -2.31 9.56
CA MET A 100 6.86 -1.27 8.68
C MET A 100 6.06 -1.87 7.53
N MET A 101 6.56 -2.93 6.89
CA MET A 101 5.86 -3.65 5.83
C MET A 101 4.55 -4.26 6.34
N LEU A 102 4.54 -4.90 7.51
CA LEU A 102 3.34 -5.50 8.11
C LEU A 102 2.28 -4.44 8.44
N ILE A 103 2.68 -3.33 9.05
CA ILE A 103 1.77 -2.21 9.36
C ILE A 103 1.16 -1.65 8.08
N ARG A 104 1.99 -1.44 7.04
CA ARG A 104 1.50 -0.92 5.76
C ARG A 104 0.57 -1.91 5.06
N ALA A 105 0.90 -3.20 5.08
CA ALA A 105 0.05 -4.26 4.53
C ALA A 105 -1.32 -4.28 5.21
N ASN A 106 -1.37 -4.21 6.54
CA ASN A 106 -2.64 -4.13 7.27
C ASN A 106 -3.40 -2.83 6.93
N SER A 107 -2.72 -1.68 6.82
CA SER A 107 -3.38 -0.45 6.39
C SER A 107 -4.03 -0.56 5.01
N ILE A 108 -3.40 -1.28 4.06
CA ILE A 108 -3.97 -1.54 2.72
C ILE A 108 -5.12 -2.55 2.78
N ALA A 109 -5.03 -3.55 3.67
CA ALA A 109 -6.04 -4.59 3.87
C ALA A 109 -7.41 -4.05 4.33
N LYS A 110 -7.48 -2.79 4.75
CA LYS A 110 -8.74 -2.13 5.12
C LYS A 110 -9.70 -1.98 3.93
N GLY A 111 -9.17 -1.97 2.69
CA GLY A 111 -9.89 -1.58 1.47
C GLY A 111 -10.16 -0.09 1.38
#